data_AF-A0AAV0Q558-F1
#
_entry.id   AF-A0AAV0Q558-F1
#
_cell.length_a   1.000
_cell.length_b   1.000
_cell.length_c   1.000
_cell.angle_alpha   90.00
_cell.angle_beta   90.00
_cell.angle_gamma   90.00
#
_symmetry.space_group_name_H-M   'P 1'
#
loop_
_entity.id
_entity.type
_entity.pdbx_description
1 polymer ?
#
loop_
_entity_poly.entity_id
_entity_poly.type
_entity_poly.pdbx_seq_one_letter_code
_entity_poly.pdbx_strand_id
1 'polypeptide(L)'
;MYREYAKPCGCEEEALKNKPDAVGNKEDWEWCVSNVFYTNEFQKLSKNNALNRMKKTMNHHSGSKPNREYFYEMGGKDGTPPTIDKVFFETHKSNGEIKEQATKERHAVLVETREANPDLEPVELVEICYGEQRHGHIIGFGGGLRPKDLKGPDALSRAELASKLRESNGEKADLAAVIAEQAKVISEMREMMERMNQRSGSPTTNQNGQP
;
A
#
# COMPACT_ATOMS: atom_id res chain seq x y z
N MET A 1 34.77 -17.67 -2.51
CA MET A 1 36.21 -17.46 -2.18
C MET A 1 36.30 -16.94 -0.76
N TYR A 2 37.06 -17.62 0.10
CA TYR A 2 37.18 -17.35 1.55
C TYR A 2 37.99 -16.09 1.93
N ARG A 3 38.06 -15.10 1.03
CA ARG A 3 38.80 -13.85 1.24
C ARG A 3 38.31 -13.07 2.46
N GLU A 4 37.05 -13.24 2.85
CA GLU A 4 36.47 -12.64 4.05
C GLU A 4 37.19 -13.01 5.35
N TYR A 5 37.94 -14.12 5.38
CA TYR A 5 38.78 -14.52 6.52
C TYR A 5 40.17 -13.86 6.46
N ALA A 6 40.71 -13.58 5.26
CA ALA A 6 42.00 -12.90 5.11
C ALA A 6 41.88 -11.37 5.18
N LYS A 7 40.76 -10.79 4.72
CA LYS A 7 40.54 -9.33 4.63
C LYS A 7 40.65 -8.58 5.98
N PRO A 8 40.15 -9.10 7.11
CA PRO A 8 40.21 -8.42 8.40
C PRO A 8 41.61 -8.44 9.03
N CYS A 9 42.46 -9.37 8.61
CA CYS A 9 43.80 -9.56 9.14
C CYS A 9 44.72 -8.40 8.71
N GLY A 10 45.49 -7.85 9.65
CA GLY A 10 46.40 -6.73 9.39
C GLY A 10 47.64 -7.14 8.60
N CYS A 11 48.04 -8.42 8.69
CA CYS A 11 49.22 -8.96 8.01
C CYS A 11 48.99 -10.39 7.49
N GLU A 12 49.87 -10.83 6.60
CA GLU A 12 49.81 -12.16 5.98
C GLU A 12 49.87 -13.29 7.02
N GLU A 13 50.75 -13.14 8.02
CA GLU A 13 50.93 -14.12 9.10
C GLU A 13 49.67 -14.35 9.93
N GLU A 14 48.88 -13.31 10.14
CA GLU A 14 47.60 -13.38 10.83
C GLU A 14 46.54 -14.07 9.94
N ALA A 15 46.54 -13.77 8.64
CA ALA A 15 45.66 -14.43 7.67
C ALA A 15 45.96 -15.92 7.52
N LEU A 16 47.22 -16.34 7.56
CA LEU A 16 47.61 -17.75 7.52
C LEU A 16 47.03 -18.56 8.69
N LYS A 17 46.88 -17.92 9.87
CA LYS A 17 46.29 -18.54 11.06
C LYS A 17 44.76 -18.54 11.01
N ASN A 18 44.14 -17.61 10.30
CA ASN A 18 42.69 -17.46 10.21
C ASN A 18 42.05 -18.35 9.12
N LYS A 19 42.30 -19.66 9.19
CA LYS A 19 41.75 -20.63 8.23
C LYS A 19 40.25 -20.86 8.50
N PRO A 20 39.37 -20.80 7.47
CA PRO A 20 37.99 -21.23 7.61
C PRO A 20 37.87 -22.76 7.83
N ASP A 21 36.94 -23.20 8.67
CA ASP A 21 36.66 -24.62 8.91
C ASP A 21 36.26 -25.38 7.63
N ALA A 22 35.55 -24.68 6.72
CA ALA A 22 35.13 -25.22 5.45
C ALA A 22 36.30 -25.48 4.46
N VAL A 23 37.50 -24.97 4.74
CA VAL A 23 38.70 -25.25 3.95
C VAL A 23 39.38 -26.49 4.55
N GLY A 24 39.18 -27.63 3.90
CA GLY A 24 39.71 -28.92 4.38
C GLY A 24 41.24 -28.93 4.50
N ASN A 25 41.96 -28.51 3.45
CA ASN A 25 43.42 -28.52 3.41
C ASN A 25 44.04 -27.20 3.91
N LYS A 26 45.02 -27.29 4.81
CA LYS A 26 45.81 -26.14 5.27
C LYS A 26 46.69 -25.57 4.15
N GLU A 27 47.27 -26.42 3.32
CA GLU A 27 48.19 -26.02 2.24
C GLU A 27 47.47 -25.16 1.20
N ASP A 28 46.23 -25.52 0.85
CA ASP A 28 45.40 -24.73 -0.07
C ASP A 28 45.12 -23.32 0.48
N TRP A 29 44.88 -23.22 1.80
CA TRP A 29 44.69 -21.94 2.47
C TRP A 29 45.96 -21.09 2.45
N GLU A 30 47.09 -21.68 2.84
CA GLU A 30 48.40 -21.02 2.82
C GLU A 30 48.73 -20.52 1.42
N TRP A 31 48.50 -21.37 0.40
CA TRP A 31 48.68 -20.99 -0.99
C TRP A 31 47.79 -19.81 -1.39
N CYS A 32 46.51 -19.81 -1.03
CA CYS A 32 45.59 -18.71 -1.33
C CYS A 32 46.01 -17.40 -0.66
N VAL A 33 46.44 -17.45 0.59
CA VAL A 33 46.88 -16.26 1.34
C VAL A 33 48.12 -15.67 0.69
N SER A 34 49.16 -16.47 0.49
CA SER A 34 50.47 -16.00 -0.01
C SER A 34 50.48 -15.70 -1.51
N ASN A 35 49.80 -16.50 -2.33
CA ASN A 35 49.89 -16.39 -3.80
C ASN A 35 48.70 -15.69 -4.45
N VAL A 36 47.62 -15.43 -3.70
CA VAL A 36 46.45 -14.71 -4.23
C VAL A 36 46.18 -13.46 -3.42
N PHE A 37 45.80 -13.59 -2.15
CA PHE A 37 45.22 -12.47 -1.39
C PHE A 37 46.22 -11.36 -1.03
N TYR A 38 47.46 -11.71 -0.70
CA TYR A 38 48.50 -10.76 -0.31
C TYR A 38 49.40 -10.29 -1.45
N THR A 39 49.18 -10.78 -2.68
CA THR A 39 49.92 -10.29 -3.84
C THR A 39 49.60 -8.82 -4.13
N ASN A 40 50.62 -8.06 -4.51
CA ASN A 40 50.48 -6.64 -4.86
C ASN A 40 49.47 -6.41 -5.99
N GLU A 41 49.45 -7.30 -6.98
CA GLU A 41 48.52 -7.22 -8.12
C GLU A 41 47.07 -7.40 -7.67
N PHE A 42 46.79 -8.43 -6.87
CA PHE A 42 45.45 -8.68 -6.35
C PHE A 42 44.97 -7.57 -5.43
N GLN A 43 45.82 -7.06 -4.55
CA GLN A 43 45.46 -5.95 -3.66
C GLN A 43 45.12 -4.69 -4.46
N LYS A 44 45.92 -4.35 -5.48
CA LYS A 44 45.64 -3.22 -6.39
C LYS A 44 44.31 -3.42 -7.13
N LEU A 45 44.11 -4.60 -7.73
CA LEU A 45 42.88 -4.94 -8.44
C LEU A 45 41.66 -4.88 -7.51
N SER A 46 41.77 -5.42 -6.30
CA SER A 46 40.71 -5.41 -5.29
C SER A 46 40.35 -3.98 -4.87
N LYS A 47 41.34 -3.10 -4.65
CA LYS A 47 41.12 -1.68 -4.32
C LYS A 47 40.44 -0.96 -5.49
N ASN A 48 40.92 -1.15 -6.71
CA ASN A 48 40.32 -0.58 -7.92
C ASN A 48 38.88 -1.06 -8.12
N ASN A 49 38.61 -2.36 -7.93
CA ASN A 49 37.28 -2.92 -8.02
C ASN A 49 36.33 -2.35 -6.95
N ALA A 50 36.82 -2.12 -5.73
CA ALA A 50 36.04 -1.47 -4.68
C ALA A 50 35.70 -0.01 -5.05
N LEU A 51 36.69 0.77 -5.50
CA LEU A 51 36.48 2.15 -5.98
C LEU A 51 35.53 2.20 -7.17
N ASN A 52 35.65 1.27 -8.12
CA ASN A 52 34.77 1.18 -9.27
C ASN A 52 33.33 0.82 -8.87
N ARG A 53 33.15 -0.07 -7.88
CA ARG A 53 31.81 -0.36 -7.32
C ARG A 53 31.22 0.87 -6.63
N MET A 54 32.02 1.63 -5.89
CA MET A 54 31.57 2.89 -5.25
C MET A 54 31.14 3.95 -6.28
N LYS A 55 31.77 3.97 -7.46
CA LYS A 55 31.41 4.89 -8.55
C LYS A 55 30.18 4.46 -9.35
N LYS A 56 29.62 3.26 -9.12
CA LYS A 56 28.42 2.82 -9.83
C LYS A 56 27.23 3.66 -9.36
N THR A 57 26.68 4.45 -10.28
CA THR A 57 25.48 5.27 -10.08
C THR A 57 24.19 4.50 -10.37
N MET A 58 24.26 3.45 -11.21
CA MET A 58 23.12 2.61 -11.51
C MET A 58 23.01 1.44 -10.53
N ASN A 59 21.85 1.34 -9.89
CA ASN A 59 21.49 0.20 -9.07
C ASN A 59 21.25 -1.03 -9.96
N HIS A 60 21.77 -2.20 -9.54
CA HIS A 60 21.45 -3.46 -10.22
C HIS A 60 20.06 -3.90 -9.77
N HIS A 61 19.17 -4.17 -10.73
CA HIS A 61 17.82 -4.70 -10.46
C HIS A 61 17.70 -6.20 -10.73
N SER A 62 18.76 -6.84 -11.25
CA SER A 62 18.79 -8.27 -11.55
C SER A 62 18.89 -9.11 -10.28
N GLY A 63 18.01 -10.11 -10.16
CA GLY A 63 17.94 -11.01 -9.00
C GLY A 63 17.09 -10.48 -7.83
N SER A 64 16.50 -9.28 -7.96
CA SER A 64 15.53 -8.81 -6.98
C SER A 64 14.24 -9.61 -7.05
N LYS A 65 13.78 -10.05 -5.88
CA LYS A 65 12.48 -10.70 -5.72
C LYS A 65 11.34 -9.75 -6.10
N PRO A 66 10.42 -10.14 -6.99
CA PRO A 66 9.30 -9.29 -7.37
C PRO A 66 8.26 -9.19 -6.26
N ASN A 67 7.55 -8.06 -6.17
CA ASN A 67 6.49 -7.82 -5.17
C ASN A 67 5.43 -8.93 -5.16
N ARG A 68 5.09 -9.51 -6.31
CA ARG A 68 4.13 -10.64 -6.41
C ARG A 68 4.54 -11.85 -5.57
N GLU A 69 5.83 -12.11 -5.44
CA GLU A 69 6.34 -13.21 -4.64
C GLU A 69 6.19 -12.92 -3.14
N TYR A 70 6.40 -11.67 -2.72
CA TYR A 70 6.08 -11.24 -1.36
C TYR A 70 4.58 -11.39 -1.04
N PHE A 71 3.69 -10.99 -1.96
CA PHE A 71 2.25 -11.22 -1.80
C PHE A 71 1.93 -12.71 -1.62
N TYR A 72 2.55 -13.58 -2.42
CA TYR A 72 2.32 -15.02 -2.36
C TYR A 72 2.77 -15.63 -1.03
N GLU A 73 3.99 -15.31 -0.59
CA GLU A 73 4.56 -15.87 0.63
C GLU A 73 3.92 -15.35 1.92
N MET A 74 3.48 -14.09 1.94
CA MET A 74 2.87 -13.48 3.13
C MET A 74 1.37 -13.78 3.29
N GLY A 75 0.88 -14.88 2.70
CA GLY A 75 -0.50 -15.35 2.85
C GLY A 75 -1.30 -15.42 1.55
N GLY A 76 -0.78 -14.91 0.43
CA GLY A 76 -1.43 -15.04 -0.88
C GLY A 76 -1.61 -16.50 -1.32
N LYS A 77 -0.70 -17.40 -0.92
CA LYS A 77 -0.85 -18.86 -1.13
C LYS A 77 -2.10 -19.43 -0.45
N ASP A 78 -2.44 -18.91 0.72
CA ASP A 78 -3.52 -19.40 1.58
C ASP A 78 -4.83 -18.60 1.36
N GLY A 79 -4.88 -17.76 0.33
CA GLY A 79 -6.03 -16.89 0.03
C GLY A 79 -6.20 -15.70 0.97
N THR A 80 -5.20 -15.42 1.80
CA THR A 80 -5.18 -14.29 2.75
C THR A 80 -4.03 -13.34 2.41
N PRO A 81 -4.11 -12.62 1.27
CA PRO A 81 -3.02 -11.77 0.83
C PRO A 81 -2.71 -10.68 1.86
N PRO A 82 -1.42 -10.30 2.00
CA PRO A 82 -1.03 -9.21 2.88
C PRO A 82 -1.59 -7.87 2.38
N THR A 83 -1.67 -6.92 3.29
CA THR A 83 -2.06 -5.54 2.98
C THR A 83 -0.90 -4.79 2.33
N ILE A 84 -1.22 -3.74 1.56
CA ILE A 84 -0.22 -3.03 0.74
C ILE A 84 0.85 -2.33 1.59
N ASP A 85 0.50 -1.84 2.78
CA ASP A 85 1.41 -1.29 3.79
C ASP A 85 2.44 -2.32 4.25
N LYS A 86 2.01 -3.55 4.54
CA LYS A 86 2.90 -4.65 4.91
C LYS A 86 3.87 -5.02 3.79
N VAL A 87 3.37 -5.10 2.55
CA VAL A 87 4.23 -5.37 1.38
C VAL A 87 5.20 -4.22 1.15
N PHE A 88 4.76 -2.97 1.30
CA PHE A 88 5.63 -1.80 1.21
C PHE A 88 6.76 -1.88 2.24
N PHE A 89 6.43 -2.15 3.50
CA PHE A 89 7.43 -2.32 4.57
C PHE A 89 8.44 -3.42 4.23
N GLU A 90 7.95 -4.59 3.83
CA GLU A 90 8.78 -5.77 3.55
C GLU A 90 9.75 -5.53 2.38
N THR A 91 9.29 -4.81 1.36
CA THR A 91 10.09 -4.50 0.16
C THR A 91 11.12 -3.38 0.38
N HIS A 92 10.96 -2.54 1.41
CA HIS A 92 11.82 -1.39 1.68
C HIS A 92 12.67 -1.54 2.95
N LYS A 93 12.46 -2.58 3.76
CA LYS A 93 13.28 -2.83 4.96
C LYS A 93 14.66 -3.39 4.60
N SER A 94 15.66 -2.99 5.37
CA SER A 94 17.03 -3.53 5.34
C SER A 94 17.44 -3.85 6.77
N ASN A 95 17.74 -5.12 7.05
CA ASN A 95 18.00 -5.62 8.41
C ASN A 95 16.81 -5.41 9.37
N GLY A 96 15.58 -5.60 8.88
CA GLY A 96 14.36 -5.51 9.69
C GLY A 96 13.74 -4.12 9.77
N GLU A 97 14.43 -3.07 9.32
CA GLU A 97 13.93 -1.69 9.41
C GLU A 97 14.12 -0.91 8.11
N ILE A 98 13.25 0.05 7.82
CA ILE A 98 13.44 1.02 6.74
C ILE A 98 14.53 1.99 7.19
N LYS A 99 15.59 2.19 6.41
CA LYS A 99 16.71 3.09 6.79
C LYS A 99 16.52 4.53 6.31
N GLU A 100 15.91 4.70 5.14
CA GLU A 100 15.73 5.99 4.50
C GLU A 100 14.53 6.74 5.07
N GLN A 101 14.75 7.97 5.53
CA GLN A 101 13.74 8.80 6.19
C GLN A 101 12.53 9.09 5.28
N ALA A 102 12.78 9.48 4.02
CA ALA A 102 11.70 9.73 3.05
C ALA A 102 10.82 8.48 2.83
N THR A 103 11.40 7.29 2.88
CA THR A 103 10.67 6.03 2.72
C THR A 103 9.90 5.65 3.99
N LYS A 104 10.42 5.98 5.18
CA LYS A 104 9.67 5.87 6.44
C LYS A 104 8.42 6.74 6.44
N GLU A 105 8.55 7.99 6.01
CA GLU A 105 7.44 8.95 5.94
C GLU A 105 6.37 8.48 4.97
N ARG A 106 6.75 7.99 3.78
CA ARG A 106 5.81 7.37 2.84
C ARG A 106 5.06 6.21 3.47
N HIS A 107 5.77 5.29 4.12
CA HIS A 107 5.15 4.16 4.81
C HIS A 107 4.18 4.62 5.90
N ALA A 108 4.52 5.64 6.69
CA ALA A 108 3.63 6.17 7.73
C ALA A 108 2.33 6.73 7.14
N VAL A 109 2.41 7.54 6.08
CA VAL A 109 1.22 8.07 5.37
C VAL A 109 0.33 6.93 4.86
N LEU A 110 0.93 5.86 4.33
CA LEU A 110 0.20 4.70 3.84
C LEU A 110 -0.54 3.94 4.96
N VAL A 111 0.11 3.77 6.12
CA VAL A 111 -0.50 3.15 7.30
C VAL A 111 -1.65 4.00 7.83
N GLU A 112 -1.42 5.30 8.04
CA GLU A 112 -2.43 6.23 8.55
C GLU A 112 -3.66 6.30 7.63
N THR A 113 -3.44 6.40 6.32
CA THR A 113 -4.54 6.46 5.34
C THR A 113 -5.34 5.17 5.35
N ARG A 114 -4.69 4.02 5.52
CA ARG A 114 -5.34 2.70 5.59
C ARG A 114 -6.17 2.56 6.86
N GLU A 115 -5.64 2.99 8.00
CA GLU A 115 -6.34 2.93 9.28
C GLU A 115 -7.56 3.86 9.28
N ALA A 116 -7.45 5.04 8.68
CA ALA A 116 -8.56 5.97 8.52
C ALA A 116 -9.62 5.46 7.52
N ASN A 117 -9.25 4.62 6.56
CA ASN A 117 -10.11 4.17 5.47
C ASN A 117 -9.95 2.66 5.20
N PRO A 118 -10.46 1.79 6.09
CA PRO A 118 -10.24 0.34 6.02
C PRO A 118 -10.89 -0.33 4.81
N ASP A 119 -11.94 0.27 4.24
CA ASP A 119 -12.72 -0.28 3.13
C ASP A 119 -12.18 0.12 1.74
N LEU A 120 -11.11 0.93 1.67
CA LEU A 120 -10.55 1.35 0.40
C LEU A 120 -9.85 0.20 -0.32
N GLU A 121 -10.07 0.13 -1.64
CA GLU A 121 -9.28 -0.73 -2.50
C GLU A 121 -7.81 -0.31 -2.48
N PRO A 122 -6.85 -1.26 -2.49
CA PRO A 122 -5.43 -0.95 -2.38
C PRO A 122 -4.90 0.05 -3.41
N VAL A 123 -5.48 0.08 -4.62
CA VAL A 123 -5.09 1.05 -5.67
C VAL A 123 -5.50 2.46 -5.28
N GLU A 124 -6.72 2.63 -4.78
CA GLU A 124 -7.26 3.94 -4.39
C GLU A 124 -6.51 4.47 -3.18
N LEU A 125 -6.18 3.58 -2.23
CA LEU A 125 -5.35 3.91 -1.08
C LEU A 125 -3.99 4.48 -1.51
N VAL A 126 -3.32 3.80 -2.44
CA VAL A 126 -2.01 4.23 -2.97
C VAL A 126 -2.12 5.55 -3.75
N GLU A 127 -3.21 5.76 -4.51
CA GLU A 127 -3.47 7.00 -5.22
C GLU A 127 -3.73 8.18 -4.28
N ILE A 128 -4.40 7.96 -3.15
CA ILE A 128 -4.60 8.99 -2.11
C ILE A 128 -3.25 9.36 -1.46
N CYS A 129 -2.40 8.38 -1.18
CA CYS A 129 -1.13 8.61 -0.49
C CYS A 129 -0.08 9.29 -1.38
N TYR A 130 -0.02 8.91 -2.67
CA TYR A 130 1.12 9.23 -3.54
C TYR A 130 0.72 9.87 -4.88
N GLY A 131 -0.56 10.13 -5.09
CA GLY A 131 -1.10 10.67 -6.33
C GLY A 131 -1.28 9.61 -7.43
N GLU A 132 -1.59 10.08 -8.63
CA GLU A 132 -1.90 9.22 -9.78
C GLU A 132 -0.73 8.27 -10.11
N GLN A 133 -1.05 6.99 -10.27
CA GLN A 133 -0.06 5.95 -10.50
C GLN A 133 0.32 5.85 -11.98
N ARG A 134 1.60 5.56 -12.25
CA ARG A 134 2.12 5.50 -13.62
C ARG A 134 1.65 4.24 -14.34
N HIS A 135 1.50 4.34 -15.66
CA HIS A 135 1.16 3.18 -16.48
C HIS A 135 2.21 2.06 -16.33
N GLY A 136 1.75 0.86 -15.95
CA GLY A 136 2.62 -0.30 -15.76
C GLY A 136 3.45 -0.29 -14.48
N HIS A 137 3.22 0.66 -13.56
CA HIS A 137 3.86 0.67 -12.26
C HIS A 137 2.95 1.29 -11.19
N ILE A 138 2.57 0.48 -10.21
CA ILE A 138 1.81 0.92 -9.05
C ILE A 138 2.69 0.70 -7.82
N ILE A 139 2.81 1.74 -6.99
CA ILE A 139 3.58 1.68 -5.76
C ILE A 139 3.03 0.53 -4.88
N GLY A 140 3.93 -0.28 -4.33
CA GLY A 140 3.60 -1.46 -3.52
C GLY A 140 3.27 -2.73 -4.35
N PHE A 141 2.82 -2.61 -5.60
CA PHE A 141 2.58 -3.77 -6.49
C PHE A 141 3.74 -4.07 -7.45
N GLY A 142 4.59 -3.09 -7.71
CA GLY A 142 5.76 -3.24 -8.58
C GLY A 142 5.46 -2.94 -10.05
N GLY A 143 6.40 -3.31 -10.93
CA GLY A 143 6.26 -3.13 -12.38
C GLY A 143 5.43 -4.24 -13.03
N GLY A 144 4.74 -3.91 -14.12
CA GLY A 144 3.98 -4.84 -14.97
C GLY A 144 2.50 -4.99 -14.61
N LEU A 145 2.07 -4.51 -13.44
CA LEU A 145 0.65 -4.43 -13.07
C LEU A 145 0.05 -3.10 -13.50
N ARG A 146 -1.12 -3.14 -14.14
CA ARG A 146 -1.90 -1.94 -14.48
C ARG A 146 -3.03 -1.77 -13.47
N PRO A 147 -3.49 -0.54 -13.19
CA PRO A 147 -4.62 -0.33 -12.27
C PRO A 147 -5.87 -1.14 -12.66
N LYS A 148 -6.10 -1.32 -13.96
CA LYS A 148 -7.19 -2.16 -14.48
C LYS A 148 -7.02 -3.66 -14.21
N ASP A 149 -5.79 -4.14 -14.04
CA ASP A 149 -5.55 -5.55 -13.71
C ASP A 149 -5.91 -5.84 -12.25
N LEU A 150 -6.00 -4.79 -11.42
CA LEU A 150 -6.43 -4.86 -10.02
C LEU A 150 -7.93 -4.63 -9.85
N LYS A 151 -8.55 -3.79 -10.68
CA LYS A 151 -9.99 -3.46 -10.58
C LYS A 151 -10.93 -4.55 -11.12
N GLY A 152 -10.40 -5.70 -11.55
CA GLY A 152 -11.17 -6.81 -12.11
C GLY A 152 -11.59 -6.57 -13.58
N PRO A 153 -12.00 -7.63 -14.30
CA PRO A 153 -12.39 -7.53 -15.71
C PRO A 153 -13.62 -6.64 -15.95
N ASP A 154 -14.47 -6.47 -14.94
CA ASP A 154 -15.71 -5.68 -15.01
C ASP A 154 -15.54 -4.24 -14.47
N ALA A 155 -14.30 -3.79 -14.28
CA ALA A 155 -14.01 -2.42 -13.84
C ALA A 155 -14.57 -1.41 -14.83
N LEU A 156 -15.62 -0.69 -14.41
CA LEU A 156 -16.20 0.39 -15.20
C LEU A 156 -15.14 1.47 -15.45
N SER A 157 -15.12 2.00 -16.67
CA SER A 157 -14.29 3.13 -17.02
C SER A 157 -14.66 4.36 -16.17
N ARG A 158 -13.71 5.30 -16.06
CA ARG A 158 -13.95 6.59 -15.36
C ARG A 158 -15.16 7.33 -15.90
N ALA A 159 -15.44 7.22 -17.20
CA ALA A 159 -16.59 7.84 -17.84
C ALA A 159 -17.91 7.17 -17.42
N GLU A 160 -17.94 5.84 -17.38
CA GLU A 160 -19.11 5.07 -16.95
C GLU A 160 -19.41 5.30 -15.46
N LEU A 161 -18.38 5.35 -14.61
CA LEU A 161 -18.53 5.71 -13.20
C LEU A 161 -19.08 7.12 -13.03
N ALA A 162 -18.59 8.09 -13.80
CA ALA A 162 -19.10 9.46 -13.77
C ALA A 162 -20.56 9.54 -14.24
N SER A 163 -20.97 8.72 -15.22
CA SER A 163 -22.37 8.63 -15.64
C SER A 163 -23.26 8.09 -14.53
N LYS A 164 -22.89 6.93 -13.95
CA LYS A 164 -23.64 6.33 -12.84
C LYS A 164 -23.73 7.24 -11.62
N LEU A 165 -22.67 7.99 -11.33
CA LEU A 165 -22.66 8.96 -10.24
C LEU A 165 -23.66 10.11 -10.50
N ARG A 166 -23.75 10.59 -11.74
CA ARG A 166 -24.73 11.61 -12.13
C ARG A 166 -26.16 11.08 -12.05
N GLU A 167 -26.39 9.87 -12.54
CA GLU A 167 -27.69 9.19 -12.45
C GLU A 167 -28.13 9.03 -10.99
N SER A 168 -27.26 8.46 -10.14
CA SER A 168 -27.57 8.29 -8.71
C SER A 168 -27.79 9.62 -7.98
N ASN A 169 -27.04 10.67 -8.33
CA ASN A 169 -27.27 12.01 -7.77
C ASN A 169 -28.59 12.62 -8.27
N GLY A 170 -28.98 12.36 -9.52
CA GLY A 170 -30.29 12.74 -10.07
C GLY A 170 -31.43 12.04 -9.33
N GLU A 171 -31.36 10.72 -9.20
CA GLU A 171 -32.35 9.94 -8.45
C GLU A 171 -32.49 10.43 -7.01
N LYS A 172 -31.38 10.72 -6.33
CA LYS A 172 -31.39 11.30 -4.98
C LYS A 172 -32.09 12.66 -4.93
N ALA A 173 -31.90 13.51 -5.95
CA ALA A 173 -32.56 14.81 -6.02
C ALA A 173 -34.08 14.66 -6.24
N ASP A 174 -34.49 13.75 -7.12
CA ASP A 174 -35.90 13.47 -7.40
C ASP A 174 -36.61 12.89 -6.16
N LEU A 175 -35.98 11.93 -5.47
CA LEU A 175 -36.47 11.40 -4.20
C LEU A 175 -36.59 12.50 -3.13
N ALA A 176 -35.61 13.39 -3.03
CA ALA A 176 -35.67 14.51 -2.10
C ALA A 176 -36.84 15.45 -2.41
N ALA A 177 -37.15 15.69 -3.69
CA ALA A 177 -38.29 16.49 -4.10
C ALA A 177 -39.64 15.82 -3.75
N VAL A 178 -39.76 14.50 -3.98
CA VAL A 178 -40.96 13.74 -3.59
C VAL A 178 -41.17 13.77 -2.07
N ILE A 179 -40.11 13.60 -1.29
CA ILE A 179 -40.17 13.68 0.18
C ILE A 179 -40.62 15.08 0.63
N ALA A 180 -40.12 16.14 0.00
CA ALA A 180 -40.54 17.51 0.32
C ALA A 180 -42.03 17.74 0.04
N GLU A 181 -42.56 17.24 -1.09
CA GLU A 181 -43.97 17.37 -1.42
C GLU A 181 -44.86 16.55 -0.46
N GLN A 182 -44.45 15.33 -0.12
CA GLN A 182 -45.15 14.51 0.88
C GLN A 182 -45.17 15.20 2.26
N ALA A 183 -44.08 15.85 2.66
CA ALA A 183 -44.02 16.61 3.91
C ALA A 183 -45.04 17.77 3.91
N LYS A 184 -45.22 18.45 2.77
CA LYS A 184 -46.24 19.50 2.60
C LYS A 184 -47.65 18.93 2.72
N VAL A 185 -47.97 17.86 2.00
CA VAL A 185 -49.28 17.20 2.11
C VAL A 185 -49.58 16.74 3.54
N ILE A 186 -48.60 16.18 4.25
CA ILE A 186 -48.73 15.78 5.65
C ILE A 186 -49.02 17.00 6.54
N SER A 187 -48.35 18.14 6.31
CA SER A 187 -48.61 19.36 7.07
C SER A 187 -50.04 19.89 6.84
N GLU A 188 -50.52 19.90 5.61
CA GLU A 188 -51.88 20.32 5.26
C GLU A 188 -52.93 19.38 5.87
N MET A 189 -52.70 18.07 5.84
CA MET A 189 -53.56 17.08 6.50
C MET A 189 -53.61 17.28 8.01
N ARG A 190 -52.48 17.59 8.65
CA ARG A 190 -52.43 17.90 10.08
C ARG A 190 -53.26 19.14 10.41
N GLU A 191 -53.10 20.22 9.64
CA GLU A 191 -53.92 21.43 9.82
C GLU A 191 -55.41 21.15 9.61
N MET A 192 -55.77 20.34 8.62
CA MET A 192 -57.16 19.96 8.36
C MET A 192 -57.76 19.16 9.52
N MET A 193 -57.01 18.18 10.05
CA MET A 193 -57.44 17.41 11.22
C MET A 193 -57.60 18.30 12.46
N GLU A 194 -56.72 19.27 12.66
CA GLU A 194 -56.79 20.21 13.78
C GLU A 194 -58.01 21.14 13.66
N ARG A 195 -58.32 21.63 12.46
CA ARG A 195 -59.55 22.40 12.19
C ARG A 195 -60.83 21.58 12.40
N MET A 196 -60.85 20.30 12.01
CA MET A 196 -61.99 19.42 12.26
C MET A 196 -62.19 19.17 13.76
N ASN A 197 -61.11 18.93 14.50
CA ASN A 197 -61.16 18.71 15.94
C ASN A 197 -61.68 19.95 16.71
N GLN A 198 -61.34 21.15 16.25
CA GLN A 198 -61.87 22.40 16.80
C GLN A 198 -63.37 22.62 16.50
N ARG A 199 -63.88 22.11 15.36
CA ARG A 199 -65.30 22.18 14.99
C ARG A 199 -66.18 21.18 15.74
N SER A 200 -65.68 19.99 16.04
CA SER A 200 -66.40 18.98 16.83
C SER A 200 -66.46 19.29 18.34
N GLY A 201 -65.73 20.30 18.81
CA GLY A 201 -65.74 20.77 20.20
C GLY A 201 -66.81 21.83 20.55
N SER A 202 -67.64 22.27 19.59
CA SER A 202 -68.70 23.26 19.85
C SER A 202 -69.97 22.58 20.40
N PRO A 203 -70.44 22.91 21.62
CA PRO A 203 -71.67 22.35 22.16
C PRO A 203 -72.86 22.88 21.37
N THR A 204 -73.70 21.98 20.86
CA THR A 204 -75.00 22.34 20.30
C THR A 204 -75.91 22.77 21.44
N THR A 205 -76.02 24.09 21.67
CA THR A 205 -77.00 24.68 22.58
C THR A 205 -78.39 24.49 21.98
N ASN A 206 -79.08 23.45 22.43
CA ASN A 206 -80.49 23.22 22.12
C ASN A 206 -81.34 24.15 23.00
N GLN A 207 -81.87 25.23 22.43
CA GLN A 207 -82.94 26.02 23.06
C GLN A 207 -84.16 25.97 22.16
N ASN A 208 -85.21 25.31 22.67
CA ASN A 208 -86.65 25.48 22.41
C ASN A 208 -87.29 24.31 23.18
N GLY A 209 -88.09 24.44 24.25
CA GLY A 209 -88.93 25.52 24.74
C GLY A 209 -90.18 24.83 25.28
N GLN A 210 -90.28 24.67 26.61
CA GLN A 210 -91.49 24.25 27.34
C GLN A 210 -92.37 25.49 27.61
N PRO A 211 -93.69 25.38 27.91
CA PRO A 211 -94.36 24.26 28.60
C PRO A 211 -95.43 23.51 27.79
#